data_AF-A0AAD6Q0R6-F1
#
_entry.id   AF-A0AAD6Q0R6-F1
#
_cell.length_a   1.000
_cell.length_b   1.000
_cell.length_c   1.000
_cell.angle_alpha   90.00
_cell.angle_beta   90.00
_cell.angle_gamma   90.00
#
_symmetry.space_group_name_H-M   'P 1'
#
loop_
_entity.id
_entity.type
_entity.pdbx_description
1 polymer ?
#
loop_
_entity_poly.entity_id
_entity_poly.type
_entity_poly.pdbx_seq_one_letter_code
_entity_poly.pdbx_strand_id
1 'polypeptide(L)'
;MALCRNAKGPLSRMLTTRPGVSYGQRYSTAATATPIYQSADDKTAFRYAFGVLSRRFSSQTPPAAAVQMSLIKQLRERTSAPIKDVKASLVQCNWDIEAAQTDLRKRGKVLAMKKAGRVATEGLLALAQNEGKAAVIELNCETDFVARNEIFQYLALTLAKQALLVENASQLVSGVHPVGLESLEELKLNLEHPKISGDTTVQNAITEVAAMMGENVRLRRGFVMSAPSPGVLSTYLHTSPQPGLGRIVGLLSLEMEDGNSPLEALQRVGSELAVHLVAAKPLFLTKESVSSDALESEREILKSQAESTGKSQMAIEKMVEGRLRKYYEEVVLVEQKFVMNDTMNVKTLLSNLSKEVGSPVKISNFFRMEVGEGIQREEALSADEPAAQAA
;
A
#
# COMPACT_ATOMS: atom_id res chain seq x y z
N MET A 1 -52.76 34.73 -4.66
CA MET A 1 -53.26 34.05 -5.87
C MET A 1 -52.44 32.77 -6.02
N ALA A 2 -52.92 31.65 -5.47
CA ALA A 2 -53.83 30.68 -6.11
C ALA A 2 -53.03 29.60 -6.88
N LEU A 3 -52.88 28.39 -6.30
CA LEU A 3 -53.49 27.10 -6.74
C LEU A 3 -52.70 26.44 -7.89
N CYS A 4 -52.46 25.13 -8.06
CA CYS A 4 -52.85 23.84 -7.45
C CYS A 4 -51.97 22.77 -8.16
N ARG A 5 -51.35 21.78 -7.49
CA ARG A 5 -51.81 20.38 -7.26
C ARG A 5 -51.81 19.37 -8.43
N ASN A 6 -51.41 18.15 -8.04
CA ASN A 6 -51.71 16.79 -8.55
C ASN A 6 -50.69 16.17 -9.54
N ALA A 7 -49.93 15.11 -9.23
CA ALA A 7 -50.25 13.75 -8.73
C ALA A 7 -51.03 12.89 -9.73
N LYS A 8 -50.43 11.73 -10.12
CA LYS A 8 -51.07 10.42 -10.39
C LYS A 8 -50.08 9.40 -11.03
N GLY A 9 -49.73 8.34 -10.30
CA GLY A 9 -49.88 6.97 -10.84
C GLY A 9 -51.31 6.49 -10.55
N PRO A 10 -51.69 5.19 -10.60
CA PRO A 10 -51.02 3.96 -11.05
C PRO A 10 -51.94 3.10 -11.99
N LEU A 11 -51.59 1.82 -12.27
CA LEU A 11 -52.43 0.61 -12.53
C LEU A 11 -51.60 -0.39 -13.38
N SER A 12 -51.25 -1.63 -13.00
CA SER A 12 -51.95 -2.78 -12.38
C SER A 12 -52.49 -3.80 -13.41
N ARG A 13 -52.24 -5.10 -13.10
CA ARG A 13 -52.89 -6.36 -13.56
C ARG A 13 -52.49 -6.94 -14.92
N MET A 14 -52.41 -8.25 -15.16
CA MET A 14 -52.47 -9.50 -14.36
C MET A 14 -52.33 -10.68 -15.37
N LEU A 15 -51.75 -11.82 -14.93
CA LEU A 15 -52.15 -13.23 -15.27
C LEU A 15 -51.97 -13.68 -16.75
N THR A 16 -51.60 -14.90 -17.16
CA THR A 16 -51.62 -16.26 -16.57
C THR A 16 -50.95 -17.27 -17.53
N THR A 17 -50.42 -18.35 -16.96
CA THR A 17 -50.41 -19.77 -17.44
C THR A 17 -49.59 -20.24 -18.67
N ARG A 18 -48.73 -21.24 -18.36
CA ARG A 18 -48.12 -22.32 -19.19
C ARG A 18 -49.17 -23.16 -19.99
N PRO A 19 -48.84 -24.20 -20.81
CA PRO A 19 -47.54 -24.86 -21.12
C PRO A 19 -47.28 -25.23 -22.62
N GLY A 20 -46.05 -25.68 -22.92
CA GLY A 20 -45.84 -26.92 -23.71
C GLY A 20 -45.30 -26.84 -25.15
N VAL A 21 -44.26 -27.66 -25.37
CA VAL A 21 -43.87 -28.38 -26.61
C VAL A 21 -42.75 -27.79 -27.51
N SER A 22 -41.53 -28.30 -27.22
CA SER A 22 -40.45 -28.83 -28.07
C SER A 22 -40.08 -28.21 -29.43
N TYR A 23 -38.78 -27.95 -29.61
CA TYR A 23 -37.90 -28.70 -30.53
C TYR A 23 -36.45 -28.58 -30.05
N GLY A 24 -35.77 -29.72 -29.91
CA GLY A 24 -34.38 -29.80 -29.46
C GLY A 24 -33.42 -30.17 -30.59
N GLN A 25 -32.18 -29.72 -30.48
CA GLN A 25 -31.03 -30.37 -31.10
C GLN A 25 -29.93 -30.52 -30.04
N ARG A 26 -29.67 -31.77 -29.66
CA ARG A 26 -28.47 -32.22 -28.93
C ARG A 26 -27.65 -33.05 -29.91
N TYR A 27 -26.36 -32.76 -30.04
CA TYR A 27 -25.39 -33.69 -30.61
C TYR A 27 -24.89 -34.60 -29.49
N SER A 28 -25.18 -35.89 -29.59
CA SER A 28 -24.56 -36.96 -28.81
C SER A 28 -24.50 -38.19 -29.71
N THR A 29 -23.29 -38.64 -30.02
CA THR A 29 -23.02 -39.90 -30.71
C THR A 29 -22.58 -40.93 -29.68
N ALA A 30 -23.50 -41.83 -29.33
CA ALA A 30 -23.19 -43.10 -28.70
C ALA A 30 -23.54 -44.21 -29.72
N ALA A 31 -22.54 -45.02 -30.08
CA ALA A 31 -22.72 -46.18 -30.95
C ALA A 31 -22.56 -47.44 -30.11
N THR A 32 -23.66 -48.16 -29.93
CA THR A 32 -23.72 -49.51 -29.34
C THR A 32 -23.59 -50.51 -30.49
N ALA A 33 -22.56 -51.37 -30.46
CA ALA A 33 -22.38 -52.44 -31.44
C ALA A 33 -22.83 -53.78 -30.83
N THR A 34 -23.80 -54.43 -31.49
CA THR A 34 -24.14 -55.84 -31.32
C THR A 34 -23.29 -56.70 -32.26
N PRO A 35 -22.84 -57.92 -31.87
CA PRO A 35 -22.16 -58.82 -32.79
C PRO A 35 -23.11 -59.84 -33.40
N ILE A 36 -22.94 -60.06 -34.72
CA ILE A 36 -23.47 -61.19 -35.49
C ILE A 36 -22.40 -62.30 -35.49
N TYR A 37 -22.88 -63.54 -35.48
CA TYR A 37 -22.17 -64.82 -35.33
C TYR A 37 -21.71 -65.43 -36.68
N GLN A 38 -20.80 -66.42 -36.58
CA GLN A 38 -20.31 -67.40 -37.60
C GLN A 38 -19.35 -66.89 -38.70
N SER A 39 -18.31 -67.60 -39.16
CA SER A 39 -17.57 -68.82 -38.76
C SER A 39 -16.38 -69.00 -39.73
N ALA A 40 -15.31 -69.65 -39.27
CA ALA A 40 -14.29 -70.45 -40.00
C ALA A 40 -13.73 -69.94 -41.35
N ASP A 41 -12.42 -69.69 -41.44
CA ASP A 41 -11.44 -70.70 -41.87
C ASP A 41 -10.02 -70.13 -41.95
N ASP A 42 -9.08 -71.07 -41.97
CA ASP A 42 -7.63 -71.00 -41.74
C ASP A 42 -6.80 -70.35 -42.87
N LYS A 43 -5.58 -69.90 -42.50
CA LYS A 43 -4.32 -69.73 -43.29
C LYS A 43 -3.57 -68.39 -43.18
N THR A 44 -2.48 -68.45 -42.39
CA THR A 44 -1.12 -67.91 -42.64
C THR A 44 -0.93 -66.51 -43.24
N ALA A 45 -0.45 -65.55 -42.42
CA ALA A 45 0.63 -64.62 -42.79
C ALA A 45 1.22 -63.88 -41.57
N PHE A 46 2.53 -63.99 -41.42
CA PHE A 46 3.42 -63.23 -40.53
C PHE A 46 3.11 -61.73 -40.47
N ARG A 47 2.82 -61.16 -39.28
CA ARG A 47 3.02 -59.73 -38.98
C ARG A 47 3.41 -59.49 -37.51
N TYR A 48 4.41 -58.64 -37.35
CA TYR A 48 5.06 -58.18 -36.12
C TYR A 48 4.10 -57.85 -34.95
N ALA A 49 4.32 -58.47 -33.79
CA ALA A 49 3.65 -58.11 -32.55
C ALA A 49 4.35 -56.92 -31.88
N PHE A 50 3.85 -55.70 -32.09
CA PHE A 50 4.07 -54.60 -31.16
C PHE A 50 3.19 -54.85 -29.94
N GLY A 51 3.80 -55.28 -28.83
CA GLY A 51 3.12 -55.37 -27.54
C GLY A 51 2.73 -53.98 -27.04
N VAL A 52 1.47 -53.60 -27.21
CA VAL A 52 0.92 -52.41 -26.56
C VAL A 52 0.76 -52.72 -25.07
N LEU A 53 1.76 -52.32 -24.28
CA LEU A 53 1.60 -52.20 -22.83
C LEU A 53 0.62 -51.05 -22.57
N SER A 54 -0.66 -51.37 -22.46
CA SER A 54 -1.66 -50.45 -21.93
C SER A 54 -1.33 -50.16 -20.46
N ARG A 55 -0.55 -49.10 -20.20
CA ARG A 55 -0.42 -48.52 -18.87
C ARG A 55 -1.81 -48.02 -18.47
N ARG A 56 -2.48 -48.74 -17.58
CA ARG A 56 -3.65 -48.24 -16.87
C ARG A 56 -3.19 -47.05 -16.02
N PHE A 57 -3.46 -45.83 -16.48
CA PHE A 57 -3.44 -44.67 -15.60
C PHE A 57 -4.58 -44.86 -14.59
N SER A 58 -4.23 -45.30 -13.38
CA SER A 58 -5.14 -45.25 -12.24
C SER A 58 -5.43 -43.78 -11.93
N SER A 59 -6.68 -43.36 -12.10
CA SER A 59 -7.17 -42.02 -11.73
C SER A 59 -7.42 -41.85 -10.23
N GLN A 60 -7.11 -42.87 -9.41
CA GLN A 60 -7.33 -42.84 -7.98
C GLN A 60 -6.04 -42.43 -7.26
N THR A 61 -6.00 -41.19 -6.79
CA THR A 61 -5.01 -40.73 -5.80
C THR A 61 -5.13 -41.63 -4.57
N PRO A 62 -4.03 -42.23 -4.05
CA PRO A 62 -4.12 -43.11 -2.89
C PRO A 62 -4.72 -42.36 -1.69
N PRO A 63 -5.56 -43.00 -0.86
CA PRO A 63 -6.31 -42.34 0.21
C PRO A 63 -5.41 -41.58 1.20
N ALA A 64 -4.20 -42.08 1.44
CA ALA A 64 -3.20 -41.39 2.26
C ALA A 64 -2.75 -40.04 1.67
N ALA A 65 -2.55 -39.94 0.35
CA ALA A 65 -2.14 -38.70 -0.30
C ALA A 65 -3.26 -37.65 -0.34
N ALA A 66 -4.53 -38.08 -0.43
CA ALA A 66 -5.68 -37.19 -0.31
C ALA A 66 -5.80 -36.58 1.10
N VAL A 67 -5.58 -37.39 2.15
CA VAL A 67 -5.55 -36.93 3.55
C VAL A 67 -4.37 -36.00 3.82
N GLN A 68 -3.19 -36.29 3.27
CA GLN A 68 -2.03 -35.39 3.40
C GLN A 68 -2.27 -34.03 2.76
N MET A 69 -2.90 -34.00 1.57
CA MET A 69 -3.21 -32.74 0.90
C MET A 69 -4.26 -31.92 1.66
N SER A 70 -5.26 -32.55 2.26
CA SER A 70 -6.26 -31.84 3.08
C SER A 70 -5.63 -31.24 4.34
N LEU A 71 -4.71 -31.96 5.01
CA LEU A 71 -3.97 -31.45 6.18
C LEU A 71 -3.06 -30.26 5.81
N ILE A 72 -2.35 -30.35 4.67
CA ILE A 72 -1.55 -29.22 4.16
C ILE A 72 -2.44 -28.00 3.90
N LYS A 73 -3.60 -28.21 3.26
CA LYS A 73 -4.57 -27.14 2.99
C LYS A 73 -5.08 -26.52 4.29
N GLN A 74 -5.48 -27.34 5.26
CA GLN A 74 -5.99 -26.90 6.56
C GLN A 74 -4.96 -26.09 7.35
N LEU A 75 -3.72 -26.57 7.47
CA LEU A 75 -2.67 -25.86 8.19
C LEU A 75 -2.26 -24.56 7.47
N ARG A 76 -2.24 -24.56 6.14
CA ARG A 76 -1.97 -23.35 5.35
C ARG A 76 -3.08 -22.32 5.49
N GLU A 77 -4.35 -22.71 5.49
CA GLU A 77 -5.48 -21.79 5.69
C GLU A 77 -5.41 -21.11 7.06
N ARG A 78 -4.98 -21.84 8.10
CA ARG A 78 -4.78 -21.31 9.45
C ARG A 78 -3.58 -20.37 9.55
N THR A 79 -2.43 -20.78 9.02
CA THR A 79 -1.15 -20.08 9.25
C THR A 79 -0.76 -19.09 8.16
N SER A 80 -1.32 -19.23 6.97
CA SER A 80 -0.93 -18.50 5.75
C SER A 80 0.55 -18.64 5.36
N ALA A 81 1.29 -19.58 5.97
CA ALA A 81 2.71 -19.81 5.71
C ALA A 81 2.96 -20.44 4.32
N PRO A 82 4.19 -20.33 3.77
CA PRO A 82 4.54 -20.95 2.49
C PRO A 82 4.28 -22.47 2.47
N ILE A 83 3.71 -22.98 1.38
CA ILE A 83 3.32 -24.42 1.24
C ILE A 83 4.48 -25.37 1.57
N LYS A 84 5.69 -25.01 1.12
CA LYS A 84 6.91 -25.79 1.37
C LYS A 84 7.18 -25.96 2.86
N ASP A 85 7.05 -24.88 3.62
CA ASP A 85 7.32 -24.87 5.05
C ASP A 85 6.21 -25.60 5.81
N VAL A 86 4.95 -25.40 5.43
CA VAL A 86 3.77 -26.12 5.96
C VAL A 86 3.94 -27.64 5.80
N LYS A 87 4.30 -28.10 4.60
CA LYS A 87 4.54 -29.51 4.32
C LYS A 87 5.72 -30.06 5.15
N ALA A 88 6.82 -29.30 5.24
CA ALA A 88 7.97 -29.71 6.04
C ALA A 88 7.61 -29.87 7.53
N SER A 89 6.79 -28.95 8.08
CA SER A 89 6.33 -29.04 9.48
C SER A 89 5.44 -30.23 9.72
N LEU A 90 4.48 -30.47 8.83
CA LEU A 90 3.62 -31.64 8.96
C LEU A 90 4.43 -32.93 8.92
N VAL A 91 5.41 -33.06 8.03
CA VAL A 91 6.28 -34.25 7.99
C VAL A 91 7.08 -34.39 9.29
N GLN A 92 7.68 -33.31 9.78
CA GLN A 92 8.50 -33.34 11.01
C GLN A 92 7.67 -33.64 12.27
N CYS A 93 6.41 -33.20 12.29
CA CYS A 93 5.49 -33.39 13.40
C CYS A 93 4.56 -34.59 13.20
N ASN A 94 4.93 -35.58 12.39
CA ASN A 94 4.15 -36.80 12.16
C ASN A 94 2.67 -36.54 11.76
N TRP A 95 2.45 -35.50 10.96
CA TRP A 95 1.15 -35.02 10.46
C TRP A 95 0.21 -34.49 11.55
N ASP A 96 0.73 -34.13 12.72
CA ASP A 96 0.00 -33.41 13.77
C ASP A 96 -0.06 -31.91 13.46
N ILE A 97 -1.28 -31.38 13.32
CA ILE A 97 -1.58 -29.97 12.98
C ILE A 97 -1.11 -29.00 14.07
N GLU A 98 -1.35 -29.32 15.35
CA GLU A 98 -1.08 -28.40 16.47
C GLU A 98 0.43 -28.34 16.76
N ALA A 99 1.10 -29.50 16.71
CA ALA A 99 2.55 -29.57 16.80
C ALA A 99 3.21 -28.86 15.61
N ALA A 100 2.71 -29.08 14.38
CA ALA A 100 3.24 -28.43 13.18
C ALA A 100 3.03 -26.90 13.19
N GLN A 101 1.93 -26.40 13.75
CA GLN A 101 1.69 -24.97 13.92
C GLN A 101 2.72 -24.33 14.87
N THR A 102 3.01 -25.00 16.00
CA THR A 102 4.03 -24.54 16.95
C THR A 102 5.42 -24.53 16.32
N ASP A 103 5.75 -25.57 15.57
CA ASP A 103 7.02 -25.68 14.85
C ASP A 103 7.17 -24.61 13.75
N LEU A 104 6.11 -24.35 12.97
CA LEU A 104 6.06 -23.23 12.01
C LEU A 104 6.35 -21.90 12.67
N ARG A 105 5.77 -21.64 13.85
CA ARG A 105 6.00 -20.38 14.57
C ARG A 105 7.46 -20.22 14.97
N LYS A 106 8.09 -21.28 15.48
CA LYS A 106 9.52 -21.26 15.86
C LYS A 106 10.42 -21.07 14.65
N ARG A 107 10.21 -21.85 13.58
CA ARG A 107 11.00 -21.75 12.35
C ARG A 107 10.79 -20.43 11.61
N GLY A 108 9.56 -19.92 11.61
CA GLY A 108 9.19 -18.65 11.02
C GLY A 108 10.02 -17.50 11.56
N LYS A 109 10.21 -17.42 12.89
CA LYS A 109 11.06 -16.39 13.51
C LYS A 109 12.50 -16.44 13.00
N VAL A 110 13.08 -17.64 12.90
CA VAL A 110 14.46 -17.82 12.40
C VAL A 110 14.56 -17.44 10.92
N LEU A 111 13.58 -17.81 10.10
CA LEU A 111 13.56 -17.48 8.68
C LEU A 111 13.37 -15.97 8.44
N ALA A 112 12.50 -15.33 9.21
CA ALA A 112 12.31 -13.88 9.17
C ALA A 112 13.60 -13.14 9.54
N MET A 113 14.27 -13.54 10.62
CA MET A 113 15.56 -12.97 11.03
C MET A 113 16.63 -13.09 9.94
N LYS A 114 16.70 -14.23 9.24
CA LYS A 114 17.62 -14.41 8.10
C LYS A 114 17.30 -13.51 6.91
N LYS A 115 16.04 -13.12 6.75
CA LYS A 115 15.59 -12.24 5.66
C LYS A 115 15.63 -10.76 6.04
N ALA A 116 15.79 -10.42 7.33
CA ALA A 116 15.80 -9.04 7.83
C ALA A 116 16.84 -8.13 7.16
N GLY A 117 17.96 -8.70 6.68
CA GLY A 117 19.01 -7.97 5.97
C GLY A 117 18.69 -7.63 4.50
N ARG A 118 17.60 -8.14 3.93
CA ARG A 118 17.24 -7.89 2.53
C ARG A 118 16.66 -6.48 2.36
N VAL A 119 16.87 -5.87 1.21
CA VAL A 119 16.36 -4.54 0.92
C VAL A 119 14.83 -4.57 0.78
N ALA A 120 14.14 -3.83 1.65
CA ALA A 120 12.69 -3.64 1.60
C ALA A 120 12.36 -2.18 1.21
N THR A 121 12.08 -1.97 -0.09
CA THR A 121 11.73 -0.64 -0.65
C THR A 121 10.24 -0.44 -0.89
N GLU A 122 9.47 -1.53 -0.99
CA GLU A 122 8.01 -1.46 -1.13
C GLU A 122 7.34 -1.40 0.25
N GLY A 123 6.02 -1.30 0.29
CA GLY A 123 5.26 -1.24 1.54
C GLY A 123 4.10 -0.25 1.52
N LEU A 124 3.69 0.17 2.71
CA LEU A 124 2.60 1.12 2.92
C LEU A 124 2.91 2.13 4.02
N LEU A 125 2.37 3.32 3.85
CA LEU A 125 2.19 4.28 4.93
C LEU A 125 0.84 4.03 5.59
N ALA A 126 0.82 4.01 6.92
CA ALA A 126 -0.41 3.93 7.69
C ALA A 126 -0.56 5.17 8.57
N LEU A 127 -1.75 5.78 8.52
CA LEU A 127 -2.12 7.01 9.21
C LEU A 127 -3.20 6.71 10.25
N ALA A 128 -3.00 7.19 11.47
CA ALA A 128 -4.03 7.27 12.49
C ALA A 128 -4.12 8.73 12.97
N GLN A 129 -5.33 9.23 13.19
CA GLN A 129 -5.57 10.62 13.58
C GLN A 129 -6.66 10.69 14.65
N ASN A 130 -6.50 11.62 15.59
CA ASN A 130 -7.55 12.09 16.50
C ASN A 130 -7.67 13.62 16.39
N GLU A 131 -8.49 14.26 17.24
CA GLU A 131 -8.74 15.70 17.18
C GLU A 131 -7.49 16.56 17.41
N GLY A 132 -6.48 16.05 18.12
CA GLY A 132 -5.30 16.81 18.53
C GLY A 132 -3.99 16.39 17.86
N LYS A 133 -3.91 15.24 17.20
CA LYS A 133 -2.67 14.72 16.60
C LYS A 133 -2.95 13.72 15.47
N ALA A 134 -1.99 13.62 14.56
CA ALA A 134 -1.91 12.56 13.56
C ALA A 134 -0.57 11.84 13.66
N ALA A 135 -0.60 10.51 13.59
CA ALA A 135 0.57 9.64 13.58
C ALA A 135 0.62 8.90 12.25
N VAL A 136 1.77 8.92 11.60
CA VAL A 136 2.03 8.16 10.39
C VAL A 136 3.22 7.25 10.59
N ILE A 137 3.11 6.02 10.12
CA ILE A 137 4.21 5.04 10.13
C ILE A 137 4.43 4.49 8.72
N GLU A 138 5.67 4.12 8.41
CA GLU A 138 6.06 3.41 7.20
C GLU A 138 6.42 1.96 7.56
N LEU A 139 5.62 1.02 7.07
CA LEU A 139 5.91 -0.41 7.12
C LEU A 139 6.36 -0.85 5.73
N ASN A 140 7.60 -1.32 5.61
CA ASN A 140 8.17 -1.76 4.34
C ASN A 140 8.13 -3.28 4.17
N CYS A 141 8.08 -3.73 2.92
CA CYS A 141 8.28 -5.09 2.47
C CYS A 141 9.15 -5.14 1.19
N GLU A 142 9.51 -6.34 0.74
CA GLU A 142 10.31 -6.51 -0.48
C GLU A 142 9.46 -6.23 -1.73
N THR A 143 8.24 -6.78 -1.81
CA THR A 143 7.38 -6.68 -2.99
C THR A 143 6.05 -5.94 -2.74
N ASP A 144 5.44 -5.43 -3.80
CA ASP A 144 4.12 -4.79 -3.73
C ASP A 144 2.97 -5.81 -3.52
N PHE A 145 3.18 -7.09 -3.83
CA PHE A 145 2.23 -8.16 -3.54
C PHE A 145 2.00 -8.33 -2.04
N VAL A 146 3.07 -8.24 -1.23
CA VAL A 146 2.95 -8.30 0.23
C VAL A 146 2.25 -7.05 0.77
N ALA A 147 2.54 -5.87 0.23
CA ALA A 147 1.88 -4.62 0.62
C ALA A 147 0.35 -4.68 0.45
N ARG A 148 -0.14 -5.42 -0.54
CA ARG A 148 -1.59 -5.60 -0.80
C ARG A 148 -2.24 -6.65 0.10
N ASN A 149 -1.48 -7.42 0.87
CA ASN A 149 -2.04 -8.46 1.73
C ASN A 149 -2.82 -7.86 2.91
N GLU A 150 -4.02 -8.39 3.20
CA GLU A 150 -4.90 -7.90 4.27
C GLU A 150 -4.25 -7.94 5.66
N ILE A 151 -3.44 -8.97 5.95
CA ILE A 151 -2.73 -9.13 7.23
C ILE A 151 -1.66 -8.04 7.38
N PHE A 152 -0.92 -7.76 6.30
CA PHE A 152 0.08 -6.69 6.26
C PHE A 152 -0.56 -5.31 6.48
N GLN A 153 -1.66 -5.06 5.76
CA GLN A 153 -2.45 -3.83 5.87
C GLN A 153 -3.02 -3.64 7.29
N TYR A 154 -3.54 -4.70 7.90
CA TYR A 154 -4.05 -4.69 9.27
C TYR A 154 -2.95 -4.38 10.29
N LEU A 155 -1.78 -5.00 10.15
CA LEU A 155 -0.62 -4.73 11.00
C LEU A 155 -0.23 -3.25 10.90
N ALA A 156 -0.06 -2.71 9.69
CA ALA A 156 0.32 -1.32 9.47
C ALA A 156 -0.67 -0.34 10.15
N LEU A 157 -1.98 -0.54 9.97
CA LEU A 157 -3.01 0.28 10.63
C LEU A 157 -2.93 0.19 12.17
N THR A 158 -2.71 -1.00 12.70
CA THR A 158 -2.61 -1.20 14.16
C THR A 158 -1.38 -0.49 14.72
N LEU A 159 -0.24 -0.56 14.03
CA LEU A 159 0.97 0.15 14.42
C LEU A 159 0.78 1.67 14.37
N ALA A 160 0.07 2.21 13.37
CA ALA A 160 -0.25 3.63 13.32
C ALA A 160 -1.10 4.07 14.52
N LYS A 161 -2.10 3.26 14.91
CA LYS A 161 -2.92 3.52 16.11
C LYS A 161 -2.07 3.52 17.39
N GLN A 162 -1.13 2.59 17.52
CA GLN A 162 -0.23 2.59 18.68
C GLN A 162 0.70 3.80 18.69
N ALA A 163 1.28 4.15 17.53
CA ALA A 163 2.10 5.35 17.40
C ALA A 163 1.35 6.62 17.78
N LEU A 164 0.03 6.67 17.54
CA LEU A 164 -0.84 7.75 17.98
C LEU A 164 -0.98 7.80 19.51
N LEU A 165 -0.97 6.65 20.19
CA LEU A 165 -1.10 6.56 21.65
C LEU A 165 0.19 6.85 22.40
N VAL A 166 1.36 6.70 21.75
CA VAL A 166 2.64 7.01 22.38
C VAL A 166 2.70 8.50 22.75
N GLU A 167 2.82 8.76 24.05
CA GLU A 167 3.10 10.09 24.59
C GLU A 167 4.60 10.35 24.51
N ASN A 168 5.04 11.03 23.47
CA ASN A 168 6.39 11.59 23.45
C ASN A 168 6.40 12.84 24.34
N ALA A 169 7.35 12.94 25.27
CA ALA A 169 7.54 14.13 26.12
C ALA A 169 7.80 15.43 25.31
N SER A 170 8.07 15.32 24.01
CA SER A 170 8.16 16.41 23.03
C SER A 170 6.82 16.96 22.54
N GLN A 171 5.67 16.44 23.00
CA GLN A 171 4.31 16.92 22.68
C GLN A 171 4.06 18.39 23.04
N LEU A 172 4.91 19.03 23.83
CA LEU A 172 4.83 20.46 24.17
C LEU A 172 5.34 21.40 23.06
N VAL A 173 6.01 20.88 22.03
CA VAL A 173 6.54 21.69 20.92
C VAL A 173 5.67 21.45 19.68
N SER A 174 5.07 22.52 19.16
CA SER A 174 4.36 22.50 17.86
C SER A 174 5.33 22.05 16.76
N GLY A 175 4.99 20.98 16.02
CA GLY A 175 5.90 20.42 15.02
C GLY A 175 5.63 18.96 14.66
N VAL A 176 6.50 18.45 13.78
CA VAL A 176 6.57 17.05 13.37
C VAL A 176 7.68 16.38 14.17
N HIS A 177 7.34 15.32 14.89
CA HIS A 177 8.26 14.61 15.78
C HIS A 177 8.43 13.16 15.34
N PRO A 178 9.67 12.63 15.26
CA PRO A 178 9.87 11.21 15.01
C PRO A 178 9.31 10.39 16.19
N VAL A 179 8.69 9.25 15.87
CA VAL A 179 8.29 8.25 16.86
C VAL A 179 9.52 7.43 17.21
N GLY A 180 9.82 7.30 18.51
CA GLY A 180 10.85 6.39 18.99
C GLY A 180 10.50 4.95 18.65
N LEU A 181 11.07 4.43 17.55
CA LEU A 181 10.76 3.10 17.03
C LEU A 181 11.11 1.99 18.02
N GLU A 182 12.23 2.13 18.73
CA GLU A 182 12.66 1.19 19.76
C GLU A 182 11.59 1.03 20.85
N SER A 183 11.07 2.14 21.36
CA SER A 183 9.99 2.13 22.34
C SER A 183 8.70 1.53 21.76
N LEU A 184 8.40 1.77 20.48
CA LEU A 184 7.22 1.22 19.83
C LEU A 184 7.34 -0.30 19.65
N GLU A 185 8.52 -0.81 19.28
CA GLU A 185 8.78 -2.23 19.02
C GLU A 185 8.55 -3.14 20.24
N GLU A 186 8.78 -2.59 21.44
CA GLU A 186 8.60 -3.28 22.72
C GLU A 186 7.14 -3.26 23.22
N LEU A 187 6.29 -2.38 22.70
CA LEU A 187 4.90 -2.29 23.14
C LEU A 187 4.14 -3.57 22.86
N LYS A 188 3.29 -3.95 23.83
CA LYS A 188 2.34 -5.04 23.65
C LYS A 188 1.23 -4.61 22.72
N LEU A 189 1.04 -5.38 21.66
CA LEU A 189 -0.09 -5.32 20.76
C LEU A 189 -1.12 -6.36 21.14
N ASN A 190 -2.35 -5.89 21.35
CA ASN A 190 -3.51 -6.76 21.28
C ASN A 190 -4.02 -6.75 19.84
N LEU A 191 -3.75 -7.85 19.11
CA LEU A 191 -4.21 -8.03 17.74
C LEU A 191 -5.49 -8.86 17.75
N GLU A 192 -6.61 -8.23 17.42
CA GLU A 192 -7.89 -8.88 17.19
C GLU A 192 -7.98 -9.39 15.74
N HIS A 193 -7.03 -10.23 15.31
CA HIS A 193 -7.03 -10.82 13.98
C HIS A 193 -7.05 -12.35 14.04
N PRO A 194 -7.97 -13.07 13.34
CA PRO A 194 -8.11 -14.54 13.45
C PRO A 194 -6.85 -15.36 13.12
N LYS A 195 -5.90 -14.77 12.38
CA LYS A 195 -4.69 -15.44 11.88
C LYS A 195 -3.39 -15.00 12.56
N ILE A 196 -3.42 -13.94 13.36
CA ILE A 196 -2.23 -13.49 14.10
C ILE A 196 -2.49 -13.80 15.56
N SER A 197 -1.57 -14.51 16.21
CA SER A 197 -1.77 -14.91 17.60
C SER A 197 -1.72 -13.67 18.52
N GLY A 198 -2.72 -13.51 19.39
CA GLY A 198 -2.88 -12.38 20.33
C GLY A 198 -1.77 -12.24 21.38
N ASP A 199 -1.81 -11.10 22.11
CA ASP A 199 -0.81 -10.57 23.04
C ASP A 199 0.65 -10.86 22.65
N THR A 200 1.18 -9.99 21.82
CA THR A 200 2.55 -10.07 21.32
C THR A 200 3.19 -8.69 21.32
N THR A 201 4.52 -8.58 21.30
CA THR A 201 5.15 -7.27 21.09
C THR A 201 5.03 -6.84 19.63
N VAL A 202 5.10 -5.53 19.35
CA VAL A 202 5.16 -5.01 17.97
C VAL A 202 6.21 -5.76 17.14
N GLN A 203 7.42 -5.94 17.69
CA GLN A 203 8.49 -6.62 16.99
C GLN A 203 8.17 -8.08 16.68
N ASN A 204 7.53 -8.79 17.61
CA ASN A 204 7.11 -10.16 17.39
C ASN A 204 5.97 -10.25 16.35
N ALA A 205 5.04 -9.29 16.32
CA ALA A 205 4.00 -9.23 15.30
C ALA A 205 4.58 -9.00 13.89
N ILE A 206 5.53 -8.06 13.76
CA ILE A 206 6.25 -7.81 12.50
C ILE A 206 6.98 -9.09 12.05
N THR A 207 7.68 -9.75 12.97
CA THR A 207 8.39 -11.01 12.69
C THR A 207 7.44 -12.14 12.27
N GLU A 208 6.27 -12.23 12.90
CA GLU A 208 5.24 -13.23 12.57
C GLU A 208 4.66 -12.98 11.17
N VAL A 209 4.36 -11.73 10.82
CA VAL A 209 3.92 -11.37 9.46
C VAL A 209 5.03 -11.61 8.43
N ALA A 210 6.27 -11.24 8.71
CA ALA A 210 7.42 -11.54 7.84
C ALA A 210 7.56 -13.05 7.57
N ALA A 211 7.36 -13.88 8.61
CA ALA A 211 7.39 -15.33 8.48
C ALA A 211 6.23 -15.87 7.62
N MET A 212 5.02 -15.33 7.78
CA MET A 212 3.86 -15.70 6.97
C MET A 212 4.04 -15.32 5.51
N MET A 213 4.51 -14.10 5.24
CA MET A 213 4.70 -13.58 3.88
C MET A 213 5.93 -14.19 3.19
N GLY A 214 6.92 -14.62 3.96
CA GLY A 214 8.17 -15.14 3.42
C GLY A 214 9.07 -14.05 2.83
N GLU A 215 8.86 -12.80 3.17
CA GLU A 215 9.66 -11.64 2.77
C GLU A 215 10.14 -10.87 4.01
N ASN A 216 11.15 -10.04 3.84
CA ASN A 216 11.51 -9.05 4.84
C ASN A 216 10.35 -8.08 5.03
N VAL A 217 9.93 -7.89 6.28
CA VAL A 217 8.98 -6.85 6.69
C VAL A 217 9.64 -6.07 7.81
N ARG A 218 9.68 -4.75 7.68
CA ARG A 218 10.32 -3.87 8.66
C ARG A 218 9.50 -2.62 8.92
N LEU A 219 9.43 -2.22 10.18
CA LEU A 219 8.99 -0.89 10.55
C LEU A 219 10.16 0.07 10.34
N ARG A 220 10.02 1.04 9.42
CA ARG A 220 11.17 1.86 9.00
C ARG A 220 11.24 3.19 9.73
N ARG A 221 10.13 3.92 9.77
CA ARG A 221 10.05 5.26 10.35
C ARG A 221 8.62 5.58 10.73
N GLY A 222 8.45 6.46 11.70
CA GLY A 222 7.16 6.97 12.13
C GLY A 222 7.29 8.41 12.58
N PHE A 223 6.25 9.21 12.35
CA PHE A 223 6.19 10.61 12.72
C PHE A 223 4.82 10.93 13.30
N VAL A 224 4.80 11.83 14.28
CA VAL A 224 3.59 12.40 14.87
C VAL A 224 3.61 13.90 14.66
N MET A 225 2.48 14.46 14.24
CA MET A 225 2.27 15.90 14.22
C MET A 225 1.05 16.26 15.05
N SER A 226 1.22 17.24 15.92
CA SER A 226 0.14 17.79 16.73
C SER A 226 -0.62 18.88 15.98
N ALA A 227 -1.93 18.97 16.21
CA ALA A 227 -2.75 20.05 15.73
C ALA A 227 -2.43 21.34 16.50
N PRO A 228 -2.31 22.49 15.83
CA PRO A 228 -2.21 23.78 16.50
C PRO A 228 -3.54 24.14 17.19
N SER A 229 -3.46 24.93 18.26
CA SER A 229 -4.63 25.46 18.96
C SER A 229 -4.46 26.97 19.14
N PRO A 230 -5.28 27.82 18.49
CA PRO A 230 -6.39 27.49 17.58
C PRO A 230 -5.91 27.14 16.16
N GLY A 231 -6.50 26.09 15.57
CA GLY A 231 -6.17 25.69 14.20
C GLY A 231 -6.68 24.29 13.84
N VAL A 232 -6.29 23.80 12.66
CA VAL A 232 -6.70 22.49 12.14
C VAL A 232 -5.51 21.69 11.64
N LEU A 233 -5.63 20.37 11.75
CA LEU A 233 -4.70 19.41 11.17
C LEU A 233 -5.38 18.65 10.02
N SER A 234 -4.86 18.85 8.82
CA SER A 234 -5.36 18.22 7.60
C SER A 234 -4.39 17.16 7.10
N THR A 235 -4.95 16.06 6.62
CA THR A 235 -4.18 14.90 6.16
C THR A 235 -4.72 14.40 4.84
N TYR A 236 -3.83 13.87 4.00
CA TYR A 236 -4.18 13.24 2.73
C TYR A 236 -3.30 12.04 2.48
N LEU A 237 -3.92 10.92 2.08
CA LEU A 237 -3.25 9.69 1.67
C LEU A 237 -3.51 9.46 0.18
N HIS A 238 -2.43 9.28 -0.59
CA HIS A 238 -2.50 8.98 -2.01
C HIS A 238 -2.19 7.51 -2.30
N THR A 239 -2.79 6.99 -3.38
CA THR A 239 -2.75 5.56 -3.73
C THR A 239 -3.23 4.70 -2.55
N SER A 240 -4.38 5.07 -1.98
CA SER A 240 -4.94 4.43 -0.79
C SER A 240 -5.67 3.13 -1.17
N PRO A 241 -5.19 1.95 -0.72
CA PRO A 241 -5.93 0.69 -0.94
C PRO A 241 -7.20 0.62 -0.07
N GLN A 242 -7.17 1.26 1.10
CA GLN A 242 -8.28 1.38 2.04
C GLN A 242 -8.04 2.57 3.00
N PRO A 243 -9.08 3.08 3.69
CA PRO A 243 -8.95 4.20 4.61
C PRO A 243 -7.82 4.00 5.64
N GLY A 244 -7.00 5.05 5.83
CA GLY A 244 -5.85 5.02 6.74
C GLY A 244 -4.58 4.41 6.16
N LEU A 245 -4.59 3.89 4.92
CA LEU A 245 -3.40 3.41 4.22
C LEU A 245 -3.13 4.20 2.94
N GLY A 246 -1.86 4.30 2.52
CA GLY A 246 -1.47 4.92 1.26
C GLY A 246 0.02 4.69 0.94
N ARG A 247 0.45 5.15 -0.24
CA ARG A 247 1.88 5.13 -0.62
C ARG A 247 2.57 6.48 -0.44
N ILE A 248 1.79 7.55 -0.42
CA ILE A 248 2.28 8.91 -0.16
C ILE A 248 1.31 9.55 0.82
N VAL A 249 1.85 10.28 1.78
CA VAL A 249 1.06 11.03 2.76
C VAL A 249 1.46 12.50 2.69
N GLY A 250 0.46 13.38 2.78
CA GLY A 250 0.61 14.82 2.99
C GLY A 250 -0.10 15.21 4.27
N LEU A 251 0.60 15.93 5.12
CA LEU A 251 0.18 16.31 6.46
C LEU A 251 0.39 17.82 6.58
N LEU A 252 -0.63 18.57 6.96
CA LEU A 252 -0.59 20.03 7.05
C LEU A 252 -1.26 20.51 8.33
N SER A 253 -0.64 21.50 8.97
CA SER A 253 -1.24 22.23 10.09
C SER A 253 -1.45 23.69 9.71
N LEU A 254 -2.68 24.16 9.90
CA LEU A 254 -3.07 25.56 9.74
C LEU A 254 -3.38 26.14 11.11
N GLU A 255 -2.74 27.25 11.44
CA GLU A 255 -2.93 27.99 12.68
C GLU A 255 -3.65 29.30 12.40
N MET A 256 -4.52 29.69 13.32
CA MET A 256 -5.17 31.00 13.32
C MET A 256 -4.66 31.83 14.50
N GLU A 257 -4.72 33.15 14.39
CA GLU A 257 -4.48 34.02 15.55
C GLU A 257 -5.69 34.03 16.49
N ASP A 258 -6.92 34.02 15.95
CA ASP A 258 -8.16 34.07 16.72
C ASP A 258 -8.96 32.75 16.67
N GLY A 259 -9.50 32.31 17.81
CA GLY A 259 -10.19 31.02 17.97
C GLY A 259 -11.69 30.97 17.64
N ASN A 260 -12.29 32.08 17.18
CA ASN A 260 -13.75 32.23 17.03
C ASN A 260 -14.30 32.03 15.60
N SER A 261 -13.47 31.57 14.67
CA SER A 261 -13.81 31.50 13.24
C SER A 261 -14.32 30.13 12.78
N PRO A 262 -15.01 30.03 11.62
CA PRO A 262 -15.57 28.76 11.13
C PRO A 262 -14.49 27.74 10.76
N LEU A 263 -14.42 26.64 11.51
CA LEU A 263 -13.47 25.53 11.28
C LEU A 263 -13.64 24.88 9.90
N GLU A 264 -14.84 24.94 9.30
CA GLU A 264 -15.14 24.29 8.02
C GLU A 264 -14.30 24.85 6.85
N ALA A 265 -14.14 26.17 6.77
CA ALA A 265 -13.35 26.79 5.70
C ALA A 265 -11.86 26.39 5.80
N LEU A 266 -11.34 26.31 7.04
CA LEU A 266 -9.99 25.85 7.33
C LEU A 266 -9.81 24.38 6.95
N GLN A 267 -10.76 23.52 7.33
CA GLN A 267 -10.71 22.10 6.99
C GLN A 267 -10.75 21.87 5.48
N ARG A 268 -11.58 22.63 4.75
CA ARG A 268 -11.66 22.57 3.28
C ARG A 268 -10.31 22.93 2.64
N VAL A 269 -9.79 24.13 2.90
CA VAL A 269 -8.53 24.58 2.30
C VAL A 269 -7.34 23.74 2.78
N GLY A 270 -7.33 23.35 4.05
CA GLY A 270 -6.30 22.47 4.61
C GLY A 270 -6.27 21.10 3.92
N SER A 271 -7.44 20.52 3.61
CA SER A 271 -7.53 19.26 2.87
C SER A 271 -7.00 19.41 1.44
N GLU A 272 -7.37 20.49 0.74
CA GLU A 272 -6.86 20.75 -0.61
C GLU A 272 -5.34 20.98 -0.61
N LEU A 273 -4.82 21.69 0.38
CA LEU A 273 -3.39 21.89 0.56
C LEU A 273 -2.66 20.58 0.90
N ALA A 274 -3.27 19.67 1.68
CA ALA A 274 -2.68 18.35 1.93
C ALA A 274 -2.54 17.53 0.63
N VAL A 275 -3.47 17.66 -0.32
CA VAL A 275 -3.33 17.09 -1.67
C VAL A 275 -2.19 17.77 -2.43
N HIS A 276 -2.11 19.10 -2.35
CA HIS A 276 -1.04 19.87 -2.98
C HIS A 276 0.35 19.44 -2.47
N LEU A 277 0.53 19.19 -1.17
CA LEU A 277 1.80 18.68 -0.61
C LEU A 277 2.25 17.38 -1.27
N VAL A 278 1.31 16.43 -1.45
CA VAL A 278 1.61 15.14 -2.08
C VAL A 278 2.09 15.33 -3.52
N ALA A 279 1.43 16.20 -4.27
CA ALA A 279 1.68 16.43 -5.69
C ALA A 279 2.92 17.31 -5.96
N ALA A 280 3.05 18.44 -5.26
CA ALA A 280 4.06 19.47 -5.53
C ALA A 280 5.40 19.24 -4.81
N LYS A 281 5.46 18.35 -3.82
CA LYS A 281 6.67 17.96 -3.07
C LYS A 281 7.52 19.17 -2.58
N PRO A 282 6.92 20.17 -1.90
CA PRO A 282 7.70 21.29 -1.36
C PRO A 282 8.75 20.80 -0.36
N LEU A 283 9.90 21.48 -0.35
CA LEU A 283 11.00 21.22 0.57
C LEU A 283 11.01 22.21 1.74
N PHE A 284 10.53 23.43 1.50
CA PHE A 284 10.57 24.54 2.45
C PHE A 284 9.21 25.19 2.58
N LEU A 285 8.92 25.79 3.73
CA LEU A 285 7.66 26.48 3.96
C LEU A 285 7.69 27.89 3.36
N THR A 286 8.74 28.65 3.69
CA THR A 286 8.95 30.04 3.27
C THR A 286 10.35 30.25 2.69
N LYS A 287 10.59 31.37 2.00
CA LYS A 287 11.89 31.68 1.40
C LYS A 287 13.02 31.77 2.43
N GLU A 288 12.70 32.20 3.64
CA GLU A 288 13.64 32.37 4.75
C GLU A 288 14.09 31.03 5.33
N SER A 289 13.33 29.95 5.09
CA SER A 289 13.73 28.59 5.49
C SER A 289 14.71 27.92 4.55
N VAL A 290 14.98 28.53 3.39
CA VAL A 290 15.97 28.02 2.44
C VAL A 290 17.36 28.45 2.90
N SER A 291 18.27 27.48 3.10
CA SER A 291 19.64 27.78 3.54
C SER A 291 20.38 28.66 2.52
N SER A 292 21.13 29.65 3.01
CA SER A 292 21.99 30.51 2.18
C SER A 292 22.93 29.71 1.30
N ASP A 293 23.52 28.64 1.84
CA ASP A 293 24.53 27.84 1.15
C ASP A 293 23.94 27.09 -0.06
N ALA A 294 22.73 26.54 0.09
CA ALA A 294 22.00 25.92 -1.02
C ALA A 294 21.61 26.95 -2.09
N LEU A 295 21.25 28.17 -1.69
CA LEU A 295 20.91 29.24 -2.63
C LEU A 295 22.14 29.77 -3.37
N GLU A 296 23.28 29.90 -2.68
CA GLU A 296 24.53 30.36 -3.27
C GLU A 296 25.10 29.35 -4.25
N SER A 297 25.12 28.07 -3.87
CA SER A 297 25.52 26.99 -4.78
C SER A 297 24.60 26.89 -6.00
N GLU A 298 23.28 26.96 -5.83
CA GLU A 298 22.35 26.99 -6.95
C GLU A 298 22.58 28.22 -7.84
N ARG A 299 22.78 29.40 -7.24
CA ARG A 299 23.09 30.63 -7.98
C ARG A 299 24.38 30.50 -8.79
N GLU A 300 25.43 29.89 -8.25
CA GLU A 300 26.70 29.68 -8.93
C GLU A 300 26.56 28.70 -10.11
N ILE A 301 25.81 27.61 -9.91
CA ILE A 301 25.47 26.66 -10.98
C ILE A 301 24.72 27.38 -12.10
N LEU A 302 23.71 28.19 -11.77
CA LEU A 302 22.93 28.93 -12.76
C LEU A 302 23.75 30.01 -13.48
N LYS A 303 24.68 30.65 -12.77
CA LYS A 303 25.58 31.66 -13.33
C LYS A 303 26.55 31.04 -14.33
N SER A 304 27.23 29.95 -13.97
CA SER A 304 28.15 29.23 -14.87
C SER A 304 27.43 28.73 -16.14
N GLN A 305 26.21 28.21 -15.99
CA GLN A 305 25.37 27.83 -17.14
C GLN A 305 24.95 29.02 -18.03
N ALA A 306 24.83 30.22 -17.47
CA ALA A 306 24.44 31.41 -18.22
C ALA A 306 25.65 32.07 -18.91
N GLU A 307 26.83 32.03 -18.31
CA GLU A 307 28.08 32.53 -18.89
C GLU A 307 28.46 31.78 -20.18
N SER A 308 28.19 30.47 -20.25
CA SER A 308 28.40 29.68 -21.46
C SER A 308 27.49 30.08 -22.64
N THR A 309 26.50 30.97 -22.43
CA THR A 309 25.59 31.45 -23.49
C THR A 309 26.09 32.68 -24.24
N GLY A 310 27.24 33.26 -23.84
CA GLY A 310 27.86 34.40 -24.54
C GLY A 310 27.09 35.72 -24.47
N LYS A 311 26.16 35.85 -23.51
CA LYS A 311 25.35 37.07 -23.32
C LYS A 311 26.08 38.11 -22.47
N SER A 312 25.58 39.35 -22.47
CA SER A 312 26.12 40.41 -21.62
C SER A 312 25.91 40.12 -20.13
N GLN A 313 26.77 40.66 -19.26
CA GLN A 313 26.71 40.44 -17.81
C GLN A 313 25.34 40.80 -17.21
N MET A 314 24.76 41.92 -17.62
CA MET A 314 23.42 42.33 -17.18
C MET A 314 22.32 41.36 -17.62
N ALA A 315 22.45 40.74 -18.79
CA ALA A 315 21.50 39.74 -19.27
C ALA A 315 21.65 38.42 -18.50
N ILE A 316 22.88 38.03 -18.18
CA ILE A 316 23.21 36.85 -17.35
C ILE A 316 22.60 36.99 -15.95
N GLU A 317 22.81 38.13 -15.29
CA GLU A 317 22.25 38.39 -13.94
C GLU A 317 20.72 38.30 -13.93
N LYS A 318 20.04 38.92 -14.90
CA LYS A 318 18.59 38.83 -15.03
C LYS A 318 18.10 37.40 -15.31
N MET A 319 18.87 36.61 -16.06
CA MET A 319 18.55 35.20 -16.30
C MET A 319 18.67 34.37 -15.03
N VAL A 320 19.75 34.58 -14.26
CA VAL A 320 19.96 33.89 -12.98
C VAL A 320 18.86 34.25 -11.99
N GLU A 321 18.51 35.53 -11.87
CA GLU A 321 17.42 35.98 -11.00
C GLU A 321 16.06 35.37 -11.40
N GLY A 322 15.77 35.29 -12.70
CA GLY A 322 14.56 34.63 -13.22
C GLY A 322 14.52 33.13 -12.89
N ARG A 323 15.64 32.43 -13.01
CA ARG A 323 15.74 31.00 -12.68
C ARG A 323 15.66 30.75 -11.17
N LEU A 324 16.26 31.60 -10.35
CA LEU A 324 16.13 31.54 -8.89
C LEU A 324 14.68 31.74 -8.43
N ARG A 325 13.94 32.64 -9.09
CA ARG A 325 12.50 32.80 -8.84
C ARG A 325 11.72 31.51 -9.11
N LYS A 326 12.01 30.86 -10.24
CA LYS A 326 11.43 29.55 -10.59
C LYS A 326 11.82 28.47 -9.58
N TYR A 327 13.06 28.47 -9.11
CA TYR A 327 13.49 27.57 -8.04
C TYR A 327 12.64 27.75 -6.76
N TYR A 328 12.41 28.99 -6.31
CA TYR A 328 11.52 29.24 -5.18
C TYR A 328 10.08 28.76 -5.44
N GLU A 329 9.54 28.99 -6.64
CA GLU A 329 8.21 28.49 -7.03
C GLU A 329 8.14 26.94 -7.08
N GLU A 330 9.27 26.25 -7.16
CA GLU A 330 9.35 24.78 -7.15
C GLU A 330 9.56 24.22 -5.74
N VAL A 331 10.38 24.86 -4.90
CA VAL A 331 10.78 24.27 -3.59
C VAL A 331 10.05 24.86 -2.38
N VAL A 332 9.49 26.07 -2.48
CA VAL A 332 8.85 26.78 -1.36
C VAL A 332 7.33 26.69 -1.47
N LEU A 333 6.70 26.03 -0.49
CA LEU A 333 5.25 25.79 -0.45
C LEU A 333 4.43 27.07 -0.68
N VAL A 334 4.73 28.16 0.03
CA VAL A 334 3.93 29.40 -0.07
C VAL A 334 4.02 30.05 -1.46
N GLU A 335 5.11 29.82 -2.20
CA GLU A 335 5.35 30.40 -3.51
C GLU A 335 4.87 29.51 -4.66
N GLN A 336 4.63 28.22 -4.39
CA GLN A 336 4.14 27.25 -5.36
C GLN A 336 2.78 27.66 -5.95
N LYS A 337 2.61 27.38 -7.24
CA LYS A 337 1.30 27.44 -7.91
C LYS A 337 0.40 26.34 -7.33
N PHE A 338 -0.82 26.70 -7.00
CA PHE A 338 -1.73 25.77 -6.34
C PHE A 338 -2.21 24.71 -7.33
N VAL A 339 -2.02 23.43 -7.00
CA VAL A 339 -2.23 22.31 -7.94
C VAL A 339 -3.70 22.15 -8.36
N MET A 340 -4.64 22.49 -7.48
CA MET A 340 -6.07 22.42 -7.81
C MET A 340 -6.56 23.64 -8.62
N ASN A 341 -5.84 24.76 -8.57
CA ASN A 341 -6.16 25.98 -9.30
C ASN A 341 -4.89 26.76 -9.65
N ASP A 342 -4.45 26.61 -10.89
CA ASP A 342 -3.22 27.17 -11.44
C ASP A 342 -3.23 28.69 -11.62
N THR A 343 -4.40 29.33 -11.45
CA THR A 343 -4.55 30.80 -11.54
C THR A 343 -3.99 31.54 -10.34
N MET A 344 -3.74 30.84 -9.22
CA MET A 344 -3.21 31.43 -7.99
C MET A 344 -2.11 30.59 -7.36
N ASN A 345 -1.29 31.24 -6.53
CA ASN A 345 -0.31 30.55 -5.68
C ASN A 345 -0.91 30.28 -4.28
N VAL A 346 -0.21 29.45 -3.52
CA VAL A 346 -0.60 29.10 -2.13
C VAL A 346 -0.68 30.35 -1.25
N LYS A 347 0.21 31.33 -1.43
CA LYS A 347 0.15 32.63 -0.74
C LYS A 347 -1.19 33.35 -0.93
N THR A 348 -1.66 33.46 -2.17
CA THR A 348 -2.94 34.09 -2.49
C THR A 348 -4.12 33.29 -1.95
N LEU A 349 -4.04 31.95 -1.99
CA LEU A 349 -5.03 31.07 -1.38
C LEU A 349 -5.17 31.32 0.14
N LEU A 350 -4.04 31.40 0.87
CA LEU A 350 -4.03 31.71 2.30
C LEU A 350 -4.57 33.12 2.62
N SER A 351 -4.26 34.10 1.76
CA SER A 351 -4.80 35.46 1.90
C SER A 351 -6.31 35.50 1.71
N ASN A 352 -6.84 34.76 0.73
CA ASN A 352 -8.28 34.65 0.50
C ASN A 352 -8.98 33.93 1.66
N LEU A 353 -8.38 32.85 2.16
CA LEU A 353 -8.87 32.14 3.35
C LEU A 353 -8.92 33.06 4.57
N SER A 354 -7.86 33.84 4.81
CA SER A 354 -7.81 34.78 5.94
C SER A 354 -8.94 35.82 5.88
N LYS A 355 -9.32 36.26 4.67
CA LYS A 355 -10.46 37.18 4.47
C LYS A 355 -11.82 36.50 4.69
N GLU A 356 -11.97 35.25 4.26
CA GLU A 356 -13.18 34.45 4.44
C GLU A 356 -13.44 34.14 5.94
N VAL A 357 -12.37 33.84 6.66
CA VAL A 357 -12.36 33.45 8.08
C VAL A 357 -12.40 34.66 9.02
N GLY A 358 -11.96 35.83 8.54
CA GLY A 358 -11.90 37.08 9.31
C GLY A 358 -10.71 37.17 10.27
N SER A 359 -9.76 36.23 10.23
CA SER A 359 -8.54 36.17 11.04
C SER A 359 -7.35 35.81 10.15
N PRO A 360 -6.13 36.30 10.44
CA PRO A 360 -4.92 35.82 9.78
C PRO A 360 -4.77 34.30 9.95
N VAL A 361 -4.57 33.60 8.83
CA VAL A 361 -4.30 32.16 8.79
C VAL A 361 -2.89 31.92 8.25
N LYS A 362 -2.11 31.12 8.96
CA LYS A 362 -0.76 30.70 8.56
C LYS A 362 -0.64 29.18 8.54
N ILE A 363 0.24 28.66 7.69
CA ILE A 363 0.67 27.28 7.79
C ILE A 363 1.72 27.22 8.91
N SER A 364 1.49 26.41 9.93
CA SER A 364 2.44 26.25 11.03
C SER A 364 3.49 25.19 10.68
N ASN A 365 3.05 24.01 10.24
CA ASN A 365 3.93 22.94 9.79
C ASN A 365 3.31 22.15 8.62
N PHE A 366 4.18 21.54 7.81
CA PHE A 366 3.79 20.53 6.84
C PHE A 366 4.72 19.33 6.91
N PHE A 367 4.24 18.18 6.47
CA PHE A 367 5.00 16.96 6.38
C PHE A 367 4.56 16.17 5.16
N ARG A 368 5.53 15.60 4.45
CA ARG A 368 5.29 14.70 3.33
C ARG A 368 6.18 13.48 3.50
N MET A 369 5.62 12.31 3.23
CA MET A 369 6.38 11.06 3.22
C MET A 369 5.92 10.19 2.08
N GLU A 370 6.87 9.50 1.44
CA GLU A 370 6.64 8.54 0.36
C GLU A 370 7.30 7.20 0.71
N VAL A 371 6.60 6.10 0.42
CA VAL A 371 7.12 4.74 0.65
C VAL A 371 8.42 4.56 -0.13
N GLY A 372 9.46 4.08 0.57
CA GLY A 372 10.73 3.72 -0.02
C GLY A 372 11.68 4.89 -0.29
N GLU A 373 11.26 6.13 -0.01
CA GLU A 373 12.04 7.34 -0.24
C GLU A 373 13.40 7.28 0.48
N GLY A 374 14.49 7.48 -0.26
CA GLY A 374 15.86 7.45 0.28
C GLY A 374 16.45 6.04 0.42
N ILE A 375 15.78 4.99 -0.07
CA ILE A 375 16.36 3.65 -0.18
C ILE A 375 16.79 3.43 -1.64
N GLN A 376 18.07 3.12 -1.85
CA GLN A 376 18.54 2.67 -3.15
C GLN A 376 17.94 1.30 -3.44
N ARG A 377 17.18 1.19 -4.52
CA ARG A 377 16.83 -0.12 -5.07
C ARG A 377 18.11 -0.67 -5.70
N GLU A 378 18.56 -1.83 -5.25
CA GLU A 378 19.48 -2.63 -6.05
C GLU A 378 18.71 -2.98 -7.32
N GLU A 379 19.05 -2.33 -8.44
CA GLU A 379 18.57 -2.79 -9.75
C GLU A 379 19.04 -4.23 -9.89
N ALA A 380 18.10 -5.17 -9.92
CA ALA A 380 18.41 -6.54 -10.26
C ALA A 380 19.07 -6.51 -11.65
N LEU A 381 20.31 -6.97 -11.74
CA LEU A 381 21.00 -7.29 -12.98
C LEU A 381 20.24 -8.43 -13.69
N SER A 382 19.04 -8.16 -14.19
CA SER A 382 18.19 -9.10 -14.90
C SER A 382 18.30 -8.85 -16.39
N ALA A 383 19.53 -8.97 -16.91
CA ALA A 383 19.84 -9.06 -18.33
C ALA A 383 21.29 -9.55 -18.53
N ASP A 384 21.62 -10.75 -18.04
CA ASP A 384 22.64 -11.62 -18.61
C ASP A 384 22.74 -12.93 -17.80
N GLU A 385 21.77 -13.83 -17.97
CA GLU A 385 22.02 -15.26 -17.82
C GLU A 385 21.91 -15.89 -19.21
N PRO A 386 23.01 -16.30 -19.86
CA PRO A 386 22.91 -17.15 -21.02
C PRO A 386 22.47 -18.54 -20.56
N ALA A 387 21.41 -19.04 -21.20
CA ALA A 387 20.91 -20.39 -21.07
C ALA A 387 22.04 -21.42 -21.19
N ALA A 388 22.45 -22.00 -20.06
CA ALA A 388 23.37 -23.12 -20.02
C ALA A 388 23.02 -24.05 -18.85
N GLN A 389 21.88 -24.72 -18.96
CA GLN A 389 21.65 -26.02 -18.32
C GLN A 389 20.51 -26.76 -19.04
N ALA A 390 20.83 -27.21 -20.25
CA ALA A 390 20.20 -28.35 -20.89
C ALA A 390 21.31 -29.15 -21.57
N ALA A 391 21.90 -30.09 -20.83
CA ALA A 391 22.66 -31.21 -21.34
C ALA A 391 22.47 -32.38 -20.36
#